data_AF-A0A940MBC2-F1
#
_entry.id   AF-A0A940MBC2-F1
#
_cell.length_a   1.000
_cell.length_b   1.000
_cell.length_c   1.000
_cell.angle_alpha   90.00
_cell.angle_beta   90.00
_cell.angle_gamma   90.00
#
_symmetry.space_group_name_H-M   'P 1'
#
loop_
_entity.id
_entity.type
_entity.pdbx_description
1 polymer ?
#
loop_
_entity_poly.entity_id
_entity_poly.type
_entity_poly.pdbx_seq_one_letter_code
_entity_poly.pdbx_strand_id
1 'polypeptide(L)'
;MNAVDTGTADSSTANPALADPALGPLLEYDARLAKLGSRIRVLSGLAWPVEMEARFLERWRAGQPEMPQPPPQAVDHDATIEALDDILRRLDRGHPIGDWLYKTAWSYRVAALMVSSVGKPRFTECSTLLYGHPSTHYRSQESTTAQSAERMLTITDQLIDARYVPQVPYDIPATVFATRLRERIEPFFTDDPVKVVLDPQLASKAAAGSKAIRIRADAMFSELDLDQLVEHEAYIHTATMLNGRHQPWLRCLGTGSPRTTRTQEGLATFAEIITGAMDINRLRRLALRVLRLQEALAGADFIEVFRAFLDAGQSEVESYRSAARIFRGGDVRGRVCFTKDGAYLEGLLLVTAFIKRALHENRGDTLRLT
;
A
#
# COMPACT_ATOMS: atom_id res chain seq x y z
N MET A 1 -1.44 26.39 -12.48
CA MET A 1 -1.19 27.40 -11.42
C MET A 1 -2.03 26.96 -10.22
N ASN A 2 -1.46 26.08 -9.40
CA ASN A 2 -2.22 25.37 -8.36
C ASN A 2 -2.14 26.15 -7.06
N ALA A 3 -3.27 26.73 -6.66
CA ALA A 3 -3.45 27.30 -5.33
C ALA A 3 -3.21 26.21 -4.28
N VAL A 4 -2.25 26.47 -3.41
CA VAL A 4 -2.06 25.71 -2.17
C VAL A 4 -3.24 26.06 -1.28
N ASP A 5 -4.18 25.13 -1.18
CA ASP A 5 -5.30 25.19 -0.26
C ASP A 5 -4.76 25.04 1.17
N THR A 6 -4.42 26.17 1.79
CA THR A 6 -4.07 26.25 3.21
C THR A 6 -5.35 26.05 3.98
N GLY A 7 -5.67 24.80 4.29
CA GLY A 7 -6.78 24.44 5.18
C GLY A 7 -6.76 25.35 6.40
N THR A 8 -7.76 26.20 6.52
CA THR A 8 -8.00 27.05 7.67
C THR A 8 -8.27 26.11 8.84
N ALA A 9 -7.33 26.03 9.78
CA ALA A 9 -7.55 25.35 11.05
C ALA A 9 -8.82 25.93 11.67
N ASP A 10 -9.75 25.06 12.04
CA ASP A 10 -10.93 25.48 12.79
C ASP A 10 -10.46 26.16 14.08
N SER A 11 -10.77 27.46 14.20
CA SER A 11 -10.28 28.36 15.25
C SER A 11 -10.80 28.02 16.66
N SER A 12 -11.53 26.92 16.81
CA SER A 12 -12.19 26.46 18.02
C SER A 12 -11.28 25.61 18.94
N THR A 13 -10.17 25.06 18.43
CA THR A 13 -9.28 24.21 19.23
C THR A 13 -8.16 25.02 19.89
N ALA A 14 -8.04 24.90 21.21
CA ALA A 14 -7.00 25.58 21.98
C ALA A 14 -5.60 25.13 21.52
N ASN A 15 -4.68 26.09 21.36
CA ASN A 15 -3.30 25.80 20.96
C ASN A 15 -2.59 24.95 22.04
N PRO A 16 -2.23 23.68 21.75
CA PRO A 16 -1.66 22.80 22.75
C PRO A 16 -0.26 23.25 23.18
N ALA A 17 0.42 24.07 22.37
CA ALA A 17 1.72 24.64 22.73
C ALA A 17 1.63 25.65 23.90
N LEU A 18 0.43 26.14 24.23
CA LEU A 18 0.22 26.95 25.45
C LEU A 18 0.29 26.11 26.72
N ALA A 19 -0.14 24.84 26.66
CA ALA A 19 -0.09 23.91 27.78
C ALA A 19 1.26 23.16 27.86
N ASP A 20 1.87 22.87 26.70
CA ASP A 20 3.19 22.26 26.60
C ASP A 20 4.04 23.02 25.57
N PRO A 21 4.89 23.97 26.01
CA PRO A 21 5.75 24.75 25.12
C PRO A 21 6.71 23.91 24.26
N ALA A 22 7.01 22.66 24.64
CA ALA A 22 7.84 21.76 23.84
C ALA A 22 7.17 21.38 22.51
N LEU A 23 5.84 21.51 22.41
CA LEU A 23 5.09 21.21 21.19
C LEU A 23 5.32 22.22 20.07
N GLY A 24 5.60 23.50 20.38
CA GLY A 24 5.75 24.55 19.36
C GLY A 24 6.71 24.16 18.23
N PRO A 25 7.99 23.86 18.54
CA PRO A 25 8.95 23.40 17.53
C PRO A 25 8.53 22.09 16.84
N LEU A 26 7.89 21.15 17.54
CA LEU A 26 7.46 19.87 16.97
C LEU A 26 6.37 20.05 15.92
N LEU A 27 5.43 20.98 16.12
CA LEU A 27 4.37 21.30 15.16
C LEU A 27 4.95 21.96 13.88
N GLU A 28 6.00 22.76 14.02
CA GLU A 28 6.73 23.31 12.87
C GLU A 28 7.43 22.21 12.06
N TYR A 29 8.09 21.27 12.75
CA TYR A 29 8.70 20.11 12.10
C TYR A 29 7.66 19.22 11.41
N ASP A 30 6.52 18.96 12.04
CA ASP A 30 5.40 18.23 11.45
C ASP A 30 4.95 18.87 10.12
N ALA A 31 4.68 20.18 10.12
CA ALA A 31 4.26 20.89 8.93
C ALA A 31 5.30 20.82 7.79
N ARG A 32 6.60 20.94 8.14
CA ARG A 32 7.70 20.80 7.19
C ARG A 32 7.81 19.37 6.66
N LEU A 33 7.65 18.36 7.51
CA LEU A 33 7.67 16.94 7.16
C LEU A 33 6.53 16.58 6.19
N ALA A 34 5.30 17.03 6.47
CA ALA A 34 4.16 16.78 5.59
C ALA A 34 4.42 17.32 4.16
N LYS A 35 5.02 18.52 4.06
CA LYS A 35 5.40 19.12 2.77
C LYS A 35 6.51 18.32 2.06
N LEU A 36 7.54 17.88 2.78
CA LEU A 36 8.63 17.07 2.21
C LEU A 36 8.11 15.70 1.74
N GLY A 37 7.29 15.04 2.56
CA GLY A 37 6.69 13.74 2.24
C GLY A 37 5.89 13.75 0.95
N SER A 38 5.14 14.82 0.68
CA SER A 38 4.36 14.96 -0.57
C SER A 38 5.19 14.91 -1.86
N ARG A 39 6.50 15.17 -1.78
CA ARG A 39 7.42 15.12 -2.93
C ARG A 39 7.91 13.70 -3.23
N ILE A 40 7.79 12.78 -2.27
CA ILE A 40 8.28 11.41 -2.36
C ILE A 40 7.13 10.53 -2.84
N ARG A 41 6.94 10.47 -4.15
CA ARG A 41 5.85 9.71 -4.76
C ARG A 41 6.32 8.30 -5.14
N VAL A 42 6.36 7.39 -4.15
CA VAL A 42 6.86 6.01 -4.31
C VAL A 42 6.17 5.29 -5.47
N LEU A 43 4.85 5.09 -5.44
CA LEU A 43 4.19 4.23 -6.43
C LEU A 43 4.26 4.78 -7.86
N SER A 44 4.05 6.09 -8.06
CA SER A 44 4.17 6.70 -9.38
C SER A 44 5.62 6.76 -9.85
N GLY A 45 6.58 6.91 -8.93
CA GLY A 45 8.01 6.91 -9.20
C GLY A 45 8.60 5.54 -9.53
N LEU A 46 7.78 4.47 -9.50
CA LEU A 46 8.18 3.10 -9.84
C LEU A 46 7.26 2.49 -10.91
N ALA A 47 6.30 3.24 -11.46
CA ALA A 47 5.29 2.69 -12.36
C ALA A 47 5.89 2.29 -13.71
N TRP A 48 5.52 1.11 -14.20
CA TRP A 48 5.87 0.67 -15.54
C TRP A 48 4.84 1.19 -16.57
N PRO A 49 5.27 1.51 -17.80
CA PRO A 49 4.36 1.80 -18.91
C PRO A 49 3.35 0.67 -19.18
N VAL A 50 2.11 1.04 -19.50
CA VAL A 50 1.01 0.08 -19.72
C VAL A 50 1.27 -0.81 -20.94
N GLU A 51 1.95 -0.28 -21.95
CA GLU A 51 2.28 -0.97 -23.20
C GLU A 51 3.21 -2.17 -22.98
N MET A 52 3.95 -2.19 -21.87
CA MET A 52 4.86 -3.28 -21.52
C MET A 52 4.12 -4.57 -21.19
N GLU A 53 2.93 -4.47 -20.58
CA GLU A 53 2.05 -5.62 -20.35
C GLU A 53 1.64 -6.25 -21.69
N ALA A 54 1.13 -5.42 -22.60
CA ALA A 54 0.67 -5.87 -23.91
C ALA A 54 1.80 -6.54 -24.71
N ARG A 55 2.97 -5.90 -24.78
CA ARG A 55 4.15 -6.45 -25.47
C ARG A 55 4.61 -7.76 -24.84
N PHE A 56 4.74 -7.83 -23.51
CA PHE A 56 5.17 -9.06 -22.84
C PHE A 56 4.22 -10.22 -23.14
N LEU A 57 2.91 -9.99 -23.03
CA LEU A 57 1.90 -11.02 -23.26
C LEU A 57 1.83 -11.46 -24.72
N GLU A 58 1.99 -10.54 -25.68
CA GLU A 58 2.07 -10.89 -27.10
C GLU A 58 3.26 -11.82 -27.39
N ARG A 59 4.45 -11.46 -26.88
CA ARG A 59 5.68 -12.25 -27.02
C ARG A 59 5.59 -13.60 -26.32
N TRP A 60 4.98 -13.64 -25.13
CA TRP A 60 4.69 -14.86 -24.39
C TRP A 60 3.79 -15.82 -25.20
N ARG A 61 2.67 -15.33 -25.74
CA ARG A 61 1.73 -16.12 -26.55
C ARG A 61 2.35 -16.61 -27.87
N ALA A 62 3.29 -15.87 -28.42
CA ALA A 62 4.08 -16.29 -29.58
C ALA A 62 5.16 -17.34 -29.25
N GLY A 63 5.27 -17.79 -27.98
CA GLY A 63 6.29 -18.74 -27.54
C GLY A 63 7.71 -18.15 -27.48
N GLN A 64 7.83 -16.81 -27.49
CA GLN A 64 9.12 -16.10 -27.51
C GLN A 64 9.18 -15.07 -26.37
N PRO A 65 9.09 -15.49 -25.10
CA PRO A 65 9.06 -14.57 -23.97
C PRO A 65 10.31 -13.70 -23.92
N GLU A 66 10.10 -12.41 -23.70
CA GLU A 66 11.17 -11.42 -23.61
C GLU A 66 11.16 -10.81 -22.21
N MET A 67 12.35 -10.59 -21.64
CA MET A 67 12.47 -9.90 -20.37
C MET A 67 11.91 -8.46 -20.49
N PRO A 68 11.03 -8.02 -19.57
CA PRO A 68 10.60 -6.64 -19.54
C PRO A 68 11.78 -5.69 -19.39
N GLN A 69 11.75 -4.57 -20.10
CA GLN A 69 12.79 -3.55 -20.07
C GLN A 69 12.17 -2.22 -19.61
N PRO A 70 11.97 -2.04 -18.29
CA PRO A 70 11.44 -0.78 -17.78
C PRO A 70 12.39 0.38 -18.07
N PRO A 71 11.87 1.55 -18.48
CA PRO A 71 12.71 2.71 -18.75
C PRO A 71 13.46 3.12 -17.47
N PRO A 72 14.69 3.63 -17.58
CA PRO A 72 15.42 4.16 -16.43
C PRO A 72 14.60 5.28 -15.78
N GLN A 73 14.27 5.12 -14.50
CA GLN A 73 13.52 6.11 -13.74
C GLN A 73 14.45 6.72 -12.69
N ALA A 74 15.27 7.68 -13.12
CA ALA A 74 16.11 8.44 -12.21
C ALA A 74 15.27 9.55 -11.56
N VAL A 75 14.97 9.40 -10.28
CA VAL A 75 14.36 10.46 -9.48
C VAL A 75 15.38 10.90 -8.44
N ASP A 76 15.84 12.14 -8.55
CA ASP A 76 16.73 12.76 -7.59
C ASP A 76 15.92 13.31 -6.40
N HIS A 77 16.31 12.87 -5.20
CA HIS A 77 15.75 13.34 -3.94
C HIS A 77 16.80 13.89 -2.97
N ASP A 78 18.02 14.21 -3.42
CA ASP A 78 19.15 14.59 -2.56
C ASP A 78 18.79 15.78 -1.65
N ALA A 79 18.28 16.88 -2.20
CA ALA A 79 17.83 18.02 -1.41
C ALA A 79 16.68 17.69 -0.42
N THR A 80 15.84 16.70 -0.74
CA THR A 80 14.78 16.24 0.18
C THR A 80 15.37 15.40 1.31
N ILE A 81 16.34 14.54 1.00
CA ILE A 81 17.06 13.72 1.98
C ILE A 81 17.84 14.62 2.95
N GLU A 82 18.58 15.61 2.45
CA GLU A 82 19.31 16.58 3.28
C GLU A 82 18.37 17.34 4.23
N ALA A 83 17.21 17.79 3.72
CA ALA A 83 16.21 18.46 4.54
C ALA A 83 15.61 17.53 5.62
N LEU A 84 15.42 16.25 5.32
CA LEU A 84 14.95 15.25 6.30
C LEU A 84 16.04 14.94 7.35
N ASP A 85 17.31 14.88 6.94
CA ASP A 85 18.45 14.68 7.83
C ASP A 85 18.67 15.86 8.79
N ASP A 86 18.36 17.08 8.36
CA ASP A 86 18.30 18.25 9.23
C ASP A 86 17.20 18.12 10.30
N ILE A 87 15.99 17.69 9.91
CA ILE A 87 14.88 17.51 10.86
C ILE A 87 15.19 16.39 11.86
N LEU A 88 15.67 15.24 11.38
CA LEU A 88 16.00 14.09 12.23
C LEU A 88 17.00 14.42 13.34
N ARG A 89 17.96 15.31 13.08
CA ARG A 89 18.96 15.76 14.07
C ARG A 89 18.40 16.68 15.15
N ARG A 90 17.25 17.31 14.92
CA ARG A 90 16.68 18.34 15.80
C ARG A 90 15.43 17.87 16.57
N LEU A 91 14.83 16.76 16.18
CA LEU A 91 13.65 16.21 16.85
C LEU A 91 14.02 15.63 18.21
N ASP A 92 13.30 16.05 19.26
CA ASP A 92 13.43 15.47 20.59
C ASP A 92 12.74 14.10 20.67
N ARG A 93 13.52 13.03 20.78
CA ARG A 93 13.00 11.65 20.89
C ARG A 93 12.60 11.28 22.32
N GLY A 94 12.87 12.12 23.31
CA GLY A 94 12.34 11.97 24.66
C GLY A 94 10.85 12.29 24.73
N HIS A 95 10.39 13.22 23.90
CA HIS A 95 8.98 13.57 23.78
C HIS A 95 8.22 12.56 22.89
N PRO A 96 7.04 12.02 23.30
CA PRO A 96 6.30 11.02 22.51
C PRO A 96 5.98 11.47 21.07
N ILE A 97 5.57 12.74 20.90
CA ILE A 97 5.32 13.31 19.56
C ILE A 97 6.62 13.47 18.78
N GLY A 98 7.72 13.84 19.43
CA GLY A 98 8.99 14.00 18.75
C GLY A 98 9.58 12.65 18.30
N ASP A 99 9.44 11.58 19.08
CA ASP A 99 9.78 10.21 18.63
C ASP A 99 8.86 9.73 17.50
N TRP A 100 7.56 10.05 17.56
CA TRP A 100 6.64 9.76 16.45
C TRP A 100 7.04 10.48 15.17
N LEU A 101 7.33 11.79 15.24
CA LEU A 101 7.83 12.58 14.11
C LEU A 101 9.16 12.06 13.59
N TYR A 102 10.06 11.60 14.48
CA TYR A 102 11.35 11.04 14.10
C TYR A 102 11.15 9.78 13.27
N LYS A 103 10.28 8.86 13.72
CA LYS A 103 9.94 7.63 12.97
C LYS A 103 9.32 7.98 11.61
N THR A 104 8.45 8.97 11.55
CA THR A 104 7.83 9.46 10.30
C THR A 104 8.87 10.03 9.34
N ALA A 105 9.71 10.96 9.82
CA ALA A 105 10.80 11.57 9.05
C ALA A 105 11.79 10.52 8.53
N TRP A 106 12.17 9.56 9.37
CA TRP A 106 13.05 8.45 8.99
C TRP A 106 12.43 7.62 7.88
N SER A 107 11.13 7.31 7.97
CA SER A 107 10.45 6.53 6.94
C SER A 107 10.39 7.25 5.60
N TYR A 108 10.19 8.57 5.59
CA TYR A 108 10.28 9.37 4.36
C TYR A 108 11.70 9.38 3.80
N ARG A 109 12.70 9.53 4.66
CA ARG A 109 14.10 9.53 4.23
C ARG A 109 14.48 8.20 3.57
N VAL A 110 14.10 7.09 4.17
CA VAL A 110 14.32 5.75 3.61
C VAL A 110 13.56 5.59 2.28
N ALA A 111 12.33 6.10 2.17
CA ALA A 111 11.57 6.05 0.91
C ALA A 111 12.22 6.90 -0.19
N ALA A 112 12.73 8.09 0.13
CA ALA A 112 13.47 8.94 -0.81
C ALA A 112 14.75 8.24 -1.31
N LEU A 113 15.51 7.62 -0.40
CA LEU A 113 16.70 6.84 -0.73
C LEU A 113 16.36 5.61 -1.60
N MET A 114 15.26 4.92 -1.29
CA MET A 114 14.76 3.79 -2.06
C MET A 114 14.52 4.21 -3.51
N VAL A 115 13.70 5.23 -3.73
CA VAL A 115 13.35 5.71 -5.08
C VAL A 115 14.59 6.26 -5.82
N SER A 116 15.55 6.87 -5.12
CA SER A 116 16.83 7.32 -5.72
C SER A 116 17.77 6.16 -6.08
N SER A 117 17.49 4.95 -5.61
CA SER A 117 18.33 3.76 -5.77
C SER A 117 17.74 2.71 -6.71
N VAL A 118 16.73 3.05 -7.52
CA VAL A 118 16.09 2.14 -8.47
C VAL A 118 17.11 1.33 -9.28
N GLY A 119 16.89 0.02 -9.36
CA GLY A 119 17.77 -0.94 -10.04
C GLY A 119 19.06 -1.31 -9.29
N LYS A 120 19.31 -0.77 -8.09
CA LYS A 120 20.50 -1.06 -7.27
C LYS A 120 20.13 -1.87 -6.02
N PRO A 121 21.03 -2.68 -5.43
CA PRO A 121 20.76 -3.43 -4.20
C PRO A 121 20.20 -2.60 -3.04
N ARG A 122 20.66 -1.34 -2.92
CA ARG A 122 20.17 -0.37 -1.94
C ARG A 122 18.65 -0.12 -2.02
N PHE A 123 18.04 -0.28 -3.20
CA PHE A 123 16.59 -0.23 -3.34
C PHE A 123 15.91 -1.30 -2.46
N THR A 124 16.34 -2.56 -2.57
CA THR A 124 15.78 -3.67 -1.78
C THR A 124 16.05 -3.49 -0.29
N GLU A 125 17.24 -3.00 0.09
CA GLU A 125 17.58 -2.71 1.48
C GLU A 125 16.61 -1.69 2.08
N CYS A 126 16.39 -0.56 1.40
CA CYS A 126 15.44 0.46 1.86
C CYS A 126 13.99 -0.05 1.82
N SER A 127 13.60 -0.81 0.79
CA SER A 127 12.28 -1.43 0.72
C SER A 127 12.04 -2.37 1.90
N THR A 128 13.04 -3.19 2.24
CA THR A 128 12.99 -4.12 3.38
C THR A 128 12.84 -3.38 4.70
N LEU A 129 13.54 -2.26 4.89
CA LEU A 129 13.40 -1.41 6.08
C LEU A 129 11.99 -0.83 6.24
N LEU A 130 11.29 -0.53 5.14
CA LEU A 130 9.95 0.05 5.17
C LEU A 130 8.84 -0.99 5.27
N TYR A 131 8.95 -2.06 4.49
CA TYR A 131 7.86 -3.02 4.28
C TYR A 131 8.12 -4.39 4.88
N GLY A 132 9.37 -4.69 5.27
CA GLY A 132 9.79 -5.99 5.77
C GLY A 132 10.39 -6.89 4.70
N HIS A 133 11.00 -7.98 5.14
CA HIS A 133 11.49 -9.07 4.30
C HIS A 133 10.67 -10.34 4.60
N PRO A 134 10.18 -11.11 3.60
CA PRO A 134 9.30 -12.26 3.79
C PRO A 134 9.84 -13.33 4.75
N SER A 135 11.17 -13.50 4.80
CA SER A 135 11.86 -14.48 5.64
C SER A 135 12.31 -13.92 7.00
N THR A 136 11.86 -12.73 7.39
CA THR A 136 12.22 -12.15 8.70
C THR A 136 11.57 -12.96 9.83
N HIS A 137 12.37 -13.37 10.81
CA HIS A 137 11.89 -13.89 12.09
C HIS A 137 11.88 -12.77 13.13
N TYR A 138 10.68 -12.31 13.52
CA TYR A 138 10.54 -11.38 14.62
C TYR A 138 10.51 -12.11 15.95
N ARG A 139 11.10 -11.53 17.00
CA ARG A 139 11.21 -12.14 18.34
C ARG A 139 9.86 -12.59 18.92
N SER A 140 8.78 -11.90 18.58
CA SER A 140 7.43 -12.17 19.05
C SER A 140 6.61 -13.07 18.11
N GLN A 141 7.23 -13.68 17.11
CA GLN A 141 6.57 -14.52 16.10
C GLN A 141 7.23 -15.89 16.02
N GLU A 142 6.42 -16.94 15.95
CA GLU A 142 6.89 -18.32 15.77
C GLU A 142 7.25 -18.63 14.31
N SER A 143 6.87 -17.75 13.38
CA SER A 143 7.07 -17.99 11.95
C SER A 143 7.20 -16.73 11.14
N THR A 144 7.85 -16.86 9.98
CA THR A 144 7.99 -15.78 9.02
C THR A 144 6.69 -15.53 8.25
N THR A 145 6.60 -14.37 7.58
CA THR A 145 5.48 -14.07 6.68
C THR A 145 5.40 -15.08 5.54
N ALA A 146 6.53 -15.54 5.01
CA ALA A 146 6.56 -16.56 3.96
C ALA A 146 6.02 -17.92 4.46
N GLN A 147 6.42 -18.39 5.64
CA GLN A 147 5.87 -19.62 6.23
C GLN A 147 4.38 -19.50 6.55
N SER A 148 3.90 -18.30 6.85
CA SER A 148 2.47 -18.03 7.07
C SER A 148 1.70 -18.05 5.74
N ALA A 149 2.28 -17.49 4.68
CA ALA A 149 1.73 -17.53 3.33
C ALA A 149 1.64 -18.96 2.78
N GLU A 150 2.70 -19.75 2.96
CA GLU A 150 2.73 -21.16 2.57
C GLU A 150 1.61 -21.95 3.28
N ARG A 151 1.50 -21.81 4.60
CA ARG A 151 0.41 -22.43 5.37
C ARG A 151 -0.97 -22.01 4.91
N MET A 152 -1.15 -20.72 4.59
CA MET A 152 -2.41 -20.22 4.04
C MET A 152 -2.76 -20.90 2.71
N LEU A 153 -1.79 -21.04 1.80
CA LEU A 153 -2.02 -21.75 0.55
C LEU A 153 -2.37 -23.22 0.78
N THR A 154 -1.59 -23.94 1.60
CA THR A 154 -1.86 -25.34 1.96
C THR A 154 -3.26 -25.52 2.54
N ILE A 155 -3.69 -24.65 3.46
CA ILE A 155 -5.04 -24.70 4.03
C ILE A 155 -6.08 -24.47 2.93
N THR A 156 -5.90 -23.47 2.07
CA THR A 156 -6.85 -23.21 0.98
C THR A 156 -6.91 -24.33 -0.06
N ASP A 157 -5.80 -25.01 -0.34
CA ASP A 157 -5.76 -26.18 -1.24
C ASP A 157 -6.54 -27.38 -0.65
N GLN A 158 -6.54 -27.53 0.68
CA GLN A 158 -7.32 -28.57 1.37
C GLN A 158 -8.82 -28.23 1.42
N LEU A 159 -9.16 -26.94 1.51
CA LEU A 159 -10.54 -26.47 1.61
C LEU A 159 -11.26 -26.47 0.27
N ILE A 160 -10.54 -26.24 -0.83
CA ILE A 160 -11.13 -26.13 -2.16
C ILE A 160 -10.32 -26.94 -3.15
N ASP A 161 -10.93 -27.97 -3.72
CA ASP A 161 -10.43 -28.56 -4.95
C ASP A 161 -10.51 -27.50 -6.05
N ALA A 162 -9.39 -27.25 -6.74
CA ALA A 162 -9.22 -26.18 -7.73
C ALA A 162 -10.33 -26.14 -8.80
N ARG A 163 -11.02 -27.26 -9.04
CA ARG A 163 -12.18 -27.36 -9.94
C ARG A 163 -13.43 -26.61 -9.45
N TYR A 164 -13.49 -26.27 -8.17
CA TYR A 164 -14.64 -25.64 -7.51
C TYR A 164 -14.41 -24.19 -7.10
N VAL A 165 -13.26 -23.60 -7.44
CA VAL A 165 -13.06 -22.16 -7.27
C VAL A 165 -13.95 -21.44 -8.28
N PRO A 166 -15.00 -20.69 -7.85
CA PRO A 166 -15.88 -20.02 -8.79
C PRO A 166 -15.13 -18.97 -9.59
N GLN A 167 -15.36 -18.94 -10.90
CA GLN A 167 -14.89 -17.84 -11.72
C GLN A 167 -15.71 -16.59 -11.41
N VAL A 168 -15.04 -15.49 -11.13
CA VAL A 168 -15.68 -14.21 -10.86
C VAL A 168 -15.90 -13.50 -12.20
N PRO A 169 -17.16 -13.26 -12.62
CA PRO A 169 -17.41 -12.54 -13.86
C PRO A 169 -16.96 -11.08 -13.72
N TYR A 170 -16.25 -10.59 -14.72
CA TYR A 170 -15.91 -9.18 -14.87
C TYR A 170 -16.75 -8.59 -16.00
N ASP A 171 -18.01 -8.32 -15.71
CA ASP A 171 -19.05 -7.95 -16.67
C ASP A 171 -19.69 -6.58 -16.37
N ILE A 172 -19.21 -5.87 -15.35
CA ILE A 172 -19.69 -4.52 -14.99
C ILE A 172 -18.81 -3.47 -15.69
N PRO A 173 -19.36 -2.65 -16.60
CA PRO A 173 -18.63 -1.55 -17.22
C PRO A 173 -18.24 -0.48 -16.19
N ALA A 174 -17.09 0.18 -16.39
CA ALA A 174 -16.57 1.21 -15.49
C ALA A 174 -17.57 2.33 -15.14
N THR A 175 -18.42 2.74 -16.10
CA THR A 175 -19.44 3.77 -15.89
C THR A 175 -20.52 3.32 -14.91
N VAL A 176 -21.03 2.11 -15.06
CA VAL A 176 -22.02 1.50 -14.14
C VAL A 176 -21.38 1.28 -12.78
N PHE A 177 -20.18 0.73 -12.75
CA PHE A 177 -19.41 0.52 -11.53
C PHE A 177 -19.21 1.82 -10.75
N ALA A 178 -18.81 2.90 -11.42
CA ALA A 178 -18.59 4.20 -10.79
C ALA A 178 -19.88 4.79 -10.19
N THR A 179 -21.03 4.58 -10.81
CA THR A 179 -22.34 4.99 -10.26
C THR A 179 -22.66 4.21 -9.00
N ARG A 180 -22.57 2.87 -9.03
CA ARG A 180 -22.84 2.04 -7.87
C ARG A 180 -21.89 2.32 -6.70
N LEU A 181 -20.61 2.54 -6.99
CA LEU A 181 -19.62 2.91 -5.98
C LEU A 181 -19.98 4.23 -5.33
N ARG A 182 -20.39 5.23 -6.12
CA ARG A 182 -20.82 6.54 -5.63
C ARG A 182 -22.01 6.41 -4.67
N GLU A 183 -23.05 5.68 -5.08
CA GLU A 183 -24.25 5.44 -4.26
C GLU A 183 -23.94 4.80 -2.90
N ARG A 184 -22.92 3.93 -2.83
CA ARG A 184 -22.52 3.28 -1.59
C ARG A 184 -21.73 4.18 -0.64
N ILE A 185 -20.86 5.05 -1.17
CA ILE A 185 -19.93 5.84 -0.33
C ILE A 185 -20.47 7.24 0.03
N GLU A 186 -21.35 7.81 -0.79
CA GLU A 186 -21.94 9.14 -0.53
C GLU A 186 -22.63 9.27 0.84
N PRO A 187 -23.38 8.26 1.34
CA PRO A 187 -24.00 8.34 2.67
C PRO A 187 -23.00 8.43 3.82
N PHE A 188 -21.76 7.99 3.62
CA PHE A 188 -20.70 8.02 4.64
C PHE A 188 -19.88 9.31 4.57
N PHE A 189 -19.56 9.78 3.36
CA PHE A 189 -18.71 10.96 3.15
C PHE A 189 -19.55 12.25 2.99
N THR A 190 -20.33 12.60 4.02
CA THR A 190 -21.20 13.79 3.98
C THR A 190 -20.44 15.10 4.15
N ASP A 191 -19.49 15.14 5.10
CA ASP A 191 -18.76 16.35 5.46
C ASP A 191 -17.59 16.63 4.50
N ASP A 192 -16.97 15.56 3.99
CA ASP A 192 -15.90 15.61 2.98
C ASP A 192 -16.24 14.73 1.77
N PRO A 193 -17.06 15.22 0.83
CA PRO A 193 -17.49 14.43 -0.32
C PRO A 193 -16.33 13.89 -1.15
N VAL A 194 -16.27 12.56 -1.29
CA VAL A 194 -15.27 11.85 -2.10
C VAL A 194 -15.82 11.61 -3.50
N LYS A 195 -15.15 12.16 -4.52
CA LYS A 195 -15.59 12.04 -5.92
C LYS A 195 -15.20 10.68 -6.52
N VAL A 196 -16.11 10.04 -7.24
CA VAL A 196 -15.76 8.90 -8.11
C VAL A 196 -15.53 9.40 -9.54
N VAL A 197 -14.32 9.22 -10.06
CA VAL A 197 -13.87 9.78 -11.35
C VAL A 197 -13.38 8.67 -12.28
N LEU A 198 -13.80 8.70 -13.55
CA LEU A 198 -13.25 7.82 -14.59
C LEU A 198 -11.95 8.40 -15.14
N ASP A 199 -10.91 7.56 -15.22
CA ASP A 199 -9.58 7.95 -15.70
C ASP A 199 -9.07 6.92 -16.72
N PRO A 200 -9.00 7.25 -18.02
CA PRO A 200 -8.51 6.32 -19.05
C PRO A 200 -7.00 6.06 -18.97
N GLN A 201 -6.22 6.90 -18.28
CA GLN A 201 -4.77 6.78 -18.17
C GLN A 201 -4.33 6.05 -16.91
N LEU A 202 -5.27 5.55 -16.10
CA LEU A 202 -4.95 4.87 -14.85
C LEU A 202 -4.29 3.51 -15.14
N ALA A 203 -3.11 3.26 -14.57
CA ALA A 203 -2.41 1.99 -14.78
C ALA A 203 -3.12 0.82 -14.07
N SER A 204 -3.67 1.06 -12.87
CA SER A 204 -4.47 0.09 -12.12
C SER A 204 -5.95 0.19 -12.48
N LYS A 205 -6.75 -0.82 -12.10
CA LYS A 205 -8.22 -0.77 -12.24
C LYS A 205 -8.84 0.38 -11.44
N ALA A 206 -8.29 0.67 -10.27
CA ALA A 206 -8.72 1.75 -9.40
C ALA A 206 -7.56 2.31 -8.59
N ALA A 207 -7.71 3.54 -8.09
CA ALA A 207 -6.80 4.17 -7.14
C ALA A 207 -7.54 5.19 -6.27
N ALA A 208 -7.41 5.11 -4.96
CA ALA A 208 -8.04 6.06 -4.04
C ALA A 208 -7.09 7.17 -3.58
N GLY A 209 -7.71 8.29 -3.22
CA GLY A 209 -7.08 9.45 -2.61
C GLY A 209 -8.11 10.24 -1.82
N SER A 210 -7.67 11.23 -1.03
CA SER A 210 -8.52 11.89 -0.03
C SER A 210 -9.73 12.63 -0.61
N LYS A 211 -9.68 12.99 -1.88
CA LYS A 211 -10.75 13.75 -2.56
C LYS A 211 -11.43 12.96 -3.67
N ALA A 212 -10.83 11.86 -4.11
CA ALA A 212 -11.35 11.12 -5.25
C ALA A 212 -10.88 9.66 -5.28
N ILE A 213 -11.80 8.77 -5.66
CA ILE A 213 -11.51 7.42 -6.10
C ILE A 213 -11.56 7.42 -7.62
N ARG A 214 -10.42 7.11 -8.26
CA ARG A 214 -10.30 7.00 -9.71
C ARG A 214 -10.52 5.57 -10.15
N ILE A 215 -11.32 5.39 -11.20
CA ILE A 215 -11.67 4.10 -11.80
C ILE A 215 -11.21 4.12 -13.25
N ARG A 216 -10.55 3.05 -13.71
CA ARG A 216 -10.05 2.99 -15.08
C ARG A 216 -11.21 2.88 -16.06
N ALA A 217 -11.30 3.82 -17.01
CA ALA A 217 -12.49 4.00 -17.84
C ALA A 217 -12.80 2.82 -18.78
N ASP A 218 -11.80 2.04 -19.17
CA ASP A 218 -11.90 0.92 -20.11
C ASP A 218 -11.94 -0.45 -19.42
N ALA A 219 -11.91 -0.49 -18.09
CA ALA A 219 -11.85 -1.74 -17.35
C ALA A 219 -13.25 -2.32 -17.12
N MET A 220 -13.29 -3.66 -17.07
CA MET A 220 -14.44 -4.41 -16.57
C MET A 220 -14.23 -4.81 -15.12
N PHE A 221 -15.30 -4.71 -14.34
CA PHE A 221 -15.33 -4.93 -12.91
C PHE A 221 -16.28 -6.07 -12.55
N SER A 222 -16.08 -6.64 -11.36
CA SER A 222 -16.97 -7.62 -10.76
C SER A 222 -17.74 -7.02 -9.57
N GLU A 223 -18.74 -7.71 -9.05
CA GLU A 223 -19.38 -7.32 -7.79
C GLU A 223 -18.39 -7.36 -6.61
N LEU A 224 -17.47 -8.33 -6.61
CA LEU A 224 -16.41 -8.40 -5.60
C LEU A 224 -15.46 -7.21 -5.68
N ASP A 225 -15.16 -6.69 -6.87
CA ASP A 225 -14.39 -5.45 -7.02
C ASP A 225 -15.11 -4.28 -6.31
N LEU A 226 -16.45 -4.25 -6.33
CA LEU A 226 -17.26 -3.18 -5.72
C LEU A 226 -17.20 -3.24 -4.20
N ASP A 227 -17.48 -4.42 -3.63
CA ASP A 227 -17.40 -4.64 -2.18
C ASP A 227 -15.98 -4.36 -1.68
N GLN A 228 -14.97 -4.87 -2.39
CA GLN A 228 -13.57 -4.62 -2.07
C GLN A 228 -13.23 -3.13 -2.10
N LEU A 229 -13.61 -2.40 -3.15
CA LEU A 229 -13.25 -0.98 -3.28
C LEU A 229 -13.91 -0.11 -2.21
N VAL A 230 -15.13 -0.43 -1.80
CA VAL A 230 -15.81 0.27 -0.70
C VAL A 230 -15.05 0.05 0.61
N GLU A 231 -14.78 -1.21 0.97
CA GLU A 231 -14.20 -1.52 2.27
C GLU A 231 -12.72 -1.18 2.35
N HIS A 232 -11.93 -1.56 1.35
CA HIS A 232 -10.48 -1.38 1.33
C HIS A 232 -10.07 0.07 1.09
N GLU A 233 -10.60 0.67 0.01
CA GLU A 233 -10.10 1.94 -0.48
C GLU A 233 -10.88 3.12 0.09
N ALA A 234 -12.22 3.02 0.19
CA ALA A 234 -13.03 4.10 0.72
C ALA A 234 -12.97 4.15 2.26
N TYR A 235 -13.42 3.10 2.95
CA TYR A 235 -13.59 3.13 4.40
C TYR A 235 -12.30 2.96 5.20
N ILE A 236 -11.26 2.35 4.64
CA ILE A 236 -9.95 2.32 5.31
C ILE A 236 -9.06 3.44 4.80
N HIS A 237 -8.57 3.39 3.56
CA HIS A 237 -7.55 4.35 3.11
C HIS A 237 -8.04 5.80 3.04
N THR A 238 -9.21 6.04 2.43
CA THR A 238 -9.73 7.40 2.23
C THR A 238 -10.22 7.99 3.55
N ALA A 239 -11.02 7.25 4.32
CA ALA A 239 -11.52 7.72 5.61
C ALA A 239 -10.38 7.97 6.62
N THR A 240 -9.38 7.09 6.69
CA THR A 240 -8.22 7.30 7.58
C THR A 240 -7.48 8.60 7.22
N MET A 241 -7.28 8.85 5.93
CA MET A 241 -6.61 10.06 5.48
C MET A 241 -7.44 11.33 5.75
N LEU A 242 -8.76 11.28 5.57
CA LEU A 242 -9.66 12.41 5.91
C LEU A 242 -9.65 12.69 7.41
N ASN A 243 -9.82 11.66 8.24
CA ASN A 243 -9.71 11.79 9.70
C ASN A 243 -8.37 12.39 10.13
N GLY A 244 -7.26 11.97 9.50
CA GLY A 244 -5.95 12.54 9.73
C GLY A 244 -5.82 14.01 9.29
N ARG A 245 -6.53 14.42 8.24
CA ARG A 245 -6.56 15.82 7.76
C ARG A 245 -7.42 16.72 8.65
N HIS A 246 -8.39 16.17 9.35
CA HIS A 246 -9.18 16.89 10.35
C HIS A 246 -8.42 17.18 11.64
N GLN A 247 -7.27 16.54 11.85
CA GLN A 247 -6.43 16.80 13.01
C GLN A 247 -5.81 18.21 12.91
N PRO A 248 -6.11 19.12 13.84
CA PRO A 248 -5.79 20.56 13.68
C PRO A 248 -4.30 20.88 13.76
N TRP A 249 -3.53 20.06 14.48
CA TRP A 249 -2.14 20.38 14.83
C TRP A 249 -1.11 19.49 14.12
N LEU A 250 -1.44 18.22 13.84
CA LEU A 250 -0.50 17.23 13.28
C LEU A 250 -0.87 16.87 11.84
N ARG A 251 -0.34 17.63 10.89
CA ARG A 251 -0.58 17.47 9.45
C ARG A 251 -0.08 16.13 8.93
N CYS A 252 0.99 15.55 9.50
CA CYS A 252 1.47 14.24 9.06
C CYS A 252 0.46 13.11 9.31
N LEU A 253 -0.53 13.27 10.21
CA LEU A 253 -1.61 12.28 10.39
C LEU A 253 -2.48 12.17 9.14
N GLY A 254 -2.68 13.26 8.41
CA GLY A 254 -3.37 13.28 7.12
C GLY A 254 -2.50 12.85 5.94
N THR A 255 -1.35 12.22 6.20
CA THR A 255 -0.42 11.75 5.16
C THR A 255 -0.16 10.25 5.29
N GLY A 256 -0.16 9.54 4.16
CA GLY A 256 0.17 8.11 4.09
C GLY A 256 1.68 7.87 4.23
N SER A 257 2.24 8.07 5.43
CA SER A 257 3.67 7.86 5.68
C SER A 257 4.08 6.39 5.44
N PRO A 258 5.28 6.11 4.86
CA PRO A 258 5.68 4.73 4.58
C PRO A 258 5.64 3.80 5.80
N ARG A 259 5.92 4.32 7.00
CA ARG A 259 5.89 3.52 8.25
C ARG A 259 4.51 2.99 8.63
N THR A 260 3.42 3.60 8.16
CA THR A 260 2.06 3.14 8.48
C THR A 260 1.53 2.15 7.44
N THR A 261 2.22 1.93 6.32
CA THR A 261 1.75 1.07 5.22
C THR A 261 1.35 -0.33 5.72
N ARG A 262 2.19 -0.98 6.53
CA ARG A 262 1.88 -2.33 7.02
C ARG A 262 0.57 -2.39 7.81
N THR A 263 0.35 -1.43 8.71
CA THR A 263 -0.90 -1.35 9.49
C THR A 263 -2.09 -1.00 8.61
N GLN A 264 -1.94 -0.06 7.67
CA GLN A 264 -3.03 0.36 6.78
C GLN A 264 -3.47 -0.76 5.84
N GLU A 265 -2.53 -1.44 5.17
CA GLU A 265 -2.84 -2.58 4.30
C GLU A 265 -3.39 -3.76 5.11
N GLY A 266 -2.91 -3.94 6.35
CA GLY A 266 -3.42 -4.93 7.28
C GLY A 266 -4.86 -4.69 7.70
N LEU A 267 -5.20 -3.44 8.07
CA LEU A 267 -6.56 -3.02 8.40
C LEU A 267 -7.49 -3.17 7.20
N ALA A 268 -7.03 -2.78 6.01
CA ALA A 268 -7.81 -2.90 4.79
C ALA A 268 -8.07 -4.36 4.41
N THR A 269 -7.07 -5.23 4.52
CA THR A 269 -7.23 -6.68 4.29
C THR A 269 -8.11 -7.33 5.37
N PHE A 270 -8.00 -6.88 6.63
CA PHE A 270 -8.85 -7.34 7.72
C PHE A 270 -10.31 -6.94 7.50
N ALA A 271 -10.56 -5.69 7.10
CA ALA A 271 -11.89 -5.18 6.78
C ALA A 271 -12.56 -6.04 5.70
N GLU A 272 -11.85 -6.33 4.61
CA GLU A 272 -12.36 -7.21 3.55
C GLU A 272 -12.81 -8.59 4.07
N ILE A 273 -12.07 -9.17 5.02
CA ILE A 273 -12.41 -10.48 5.58
C ILE A 273 -13.68 -10.40 6.43
N ILE A 274 -13.77 -9.41 7.32
CA ILE A 274 -14.89 -9.34 8.29
C ILE A 274 -16.20 -8.87 7.66
N THR A 275 -16.14 -8.15 6.54
CA THR A 275 -17.32 -7.69 5.79
C THR A 275 -17.74 -8.65 4.68
N GLY A 276 -16.97 -9.72 4.44
CA GLY A 276 -17.24 -10.68 3.37
C GLY A 276 -16.84 -10.19 1.97
N ALA A 277 -16.13 -9.08 1.85
CA ALA A 277 -15.59 -8.55 0.59
C ALA A 277 -14.31 -9.29 0.10
N MET A 278 -13.80 -10.25 0.89
CA MET A 278 -12.67 -11.10 0.53
C MET A 278 -13.15 -12.42 -0.09
N ASP A 279 -12.68 -12.73 -1.29
CA ASP A 279 -12.79 -14.07 -1.87
C ASP A 279 -11.51 -14.90 -1.68
N ILE A 280 -11.62 -16.22 -1.88
CA ILE A 280 -10.47 -17.11 -1.72
C ILE A 280 -9.36 -16.81 -2.73
N ASN A 281 -9.70 -16.38 -3.94
CA ASN A 281 -8.73 -16.02 -4.98
C ASN A 281 -7.88 -14.85 -4.53
N ARG A 282 -8.48 -13.83 -3.92
CA ARG A 282 -7.80 -12.67 -3.36
C ARG A 282 -6.89 -13.07 -2.22
N LEU A 283 -7.35 -13.93 -1.31
CA LEU A 283 -6.54 -14.42 -0.21
C LEU A 283 -5.29 -15.17 -0.75
N ARG A 284 -5.49 -16.09 -1.69
CA ARG A 284 -4.41 -16.82 -2.37
C ARG A 284 -3.47 -15.89 -3.14
N ARG A 285 -3.99 -14.88 -3.85
CA ARG A 285 -3.19 -13.84 -4.53
C ARG A 285 -2.25 -13.11 -3.57
N LEU A 286 -2.71 -12.82 -2.35
CA LEU A 286 -1.87 -12.15 -1.34
C LEU A 286 -0.76 -13.09 -0.86
N ALA A 287 -1.09 -14.34 -0.54
CA ALA A 287 -0.10 -15.33 -0.11
C ALA A 287 0.93 -15.65 -1.21
N LEU A 288 0.48 -15.88 -2.45
CA LEU A 288 1.36 -16.14 -3.59
C LEU A 288 2.36 -15.00 -3.80
N ARG A 289 1.93 -13.74 -3.70
CA ARG A 289 2.84 -12.58 -3.83
C ARG A 289 3.96 -12.56 -2.80
N VAL A 290 3.70 -13.03 -1.57
CA VAL A 290 4.74 -13.15 -0.54
C VAL A 290 5.77 -14.23 -0.93
N LEU A 291 5.31 -15.39 -1.40
CA LEU A 291 6.19 -16.50 -1.79
C LEU A 291 7.01 -16.17 -3.04
N ARG A 292 6.37 -15.64 -4.07
CA ARG A 292 7.03 -15.22 -5.31
C ARG A 292 8.03 -14.08 -5.07
N LEU A 293 7.76 -13.17 -4.12
CA LEU A 293 8.73 -12.17 -3.68
C LEU A 293 9.96 -12.83 -3.04
N GLN A 294 9.77 -13.85 -2.19
CA GLN A 294 10.89 -14.58 -1.58
C GLN A 294 11.76 -15.26 -2.65
N GLU A 295 11.15 -15.90 -3.66
CA GLU A 295 11.87 -16.51 -4.78
C GLU A 295 12.64 -15.48 -5.60
N ALA A 296 12.02 -14.35 -5.91
CA ALA A 296 12.67 -13.25 -6.62
C ALA A 296 13.89 -12.72 -5.85
N LEU A 297 13.76 -12.55 -4.53
CA LEU A 297 14.88 -12.16 -3.65
C LEU A 297 15.99 -13.22 -3.62
N ALA A 298 15.65 -14.50 -3.75
CA ALA A 298 16.60 -15.61 -3.88
C ALA A 298 17.27 -15.70 -5.26
N GLY A 299 16.77 -14.95 -6.26
CA GLY A 299 17.37 -14.81 -7.58
C GLY A 299 16.53 -15.32 -8.74
N ALA A 300 15.27 -15.69 -8.52
CA ALA A 300 14.36 -15.98 -9.62
C ALA A 300 14.13 -14.71 -10.46
N ASP A 301 14.15 -14.85 -11.78
CA ASP A 301 13.91 -13.75 -12.71
C ASP A 301 12.40 -13.49 -12.92
N PHE A 302 12.08 -12.44 -13.67
CA PHE A 302 10.71 -12.04 -13.98
C PHE A 302 9.90 -13.15 -14.65
N ILE A 303 10.49 -13.88 -15.60
CA ILE A 303 9.79 -14.93 -16.35
C ILE A 303 9.54 -16.14 -15.45
N GLU A 304 10.50 -16.52 -14.62
CA GLU A 304 10.34 -17.59 -13.63
C GLU A 304 9.22 -17.25 -12.64
N VAL A 305 9.22 -16.04 -12.09
CA VAL A 305 8.17 -15.57 -11.17
C VAL A 305 6.80 -15.49 -11.87
N PHE A 306 6.76 -14.99 -13.10
CA PHE A 306 5.54 -14.94 -13.91
C PHE A 306 4.95 -16.34 -14.14
N ARG A 307 5.79 -17.30 -14.57
CA ARG A 307 5.38 -18.71 -14.74
C ARG A 307 4.89 -19.30 -13.44
N ALA A 308 5.57 -19.02 -12.33
CA ALA A 308 5.16 -19.52 -11.03
C ALA A 308 3.81 -18.94 -10.55
N PHE A 309 3.37 -17.76 -11.02
CA PHE A 309 2.00 -17.28 -10.82
C PHE A 309 0.99 -17.98 -11.74
N LEU A 310 1.36 -18.20 -13.01
CA LEU A 310 0.53 -18.95 -13.97
C LEU A 310 0.26 -20.37 -13.50
N ASP A 311 1.29 -21.08 -13.08
CA ASP A 311 1.22 -22.46 -12.58
C ASP A 311 0.35 -22.55 -11.31
N ALA A 312 0.25 -21.45 -10.56
CA ALA A 312 -0.62 -21.33 -9.40
C ALA A 312 -2.09 -20.98 -9.74
N GLY A 313 -2.43 -20.89 -11.04
CA GLY A 313 -3.79 -20.69 -11.54
C GLY A 313 -4.19 -19.24 -11.81
N GLN A 314 -3.27 -18.28 -11.75
CA GLN A 314 -3.57 -16.91 -12.17
C GLN A 314 -3.66 -16.81 -13.71
N SER A 315 -4.46 -15.88 -14.22
CA SER A 315 -4.45 -15.55 -15.65
C SER A 315 -3.10 -14.95 -16.08
N GLU A 316 -2.81 -14.94 -17.38
CA GLU A 316 -1.56 -14.31 -17.89
C GLU A 316 -1.47 -12.82 -17.50
N VAL A 317 -2.57 -12.09 -17.64
CA VAL A 317 -2.63 -10.67 -17.28
C VAL A 317 -2.37 -10.47 -15.79
N GLU A 318 -2.99 -11.28 -14.94
CA GLU A 318 -2.81 -11.20 -13.50
C GLU A 318 -1.40 -11.61 -13.07
N SER A 319 -0.85 -12.66 -13.66
CA SER A 319 0.52 -13.14 -13.42
C SER A 319 1.55 -12.09 -13.76
N TYR A 320 1.40 -11.42 -14.92
CA TYR A 320 2.27 -10.31 -15.31
C TYR A 320 2.19 -9.17 -14.30
N ARG A 321 0.98 -8.75 -13.92
CA ARG A 321 0.80 -7.66 -12.95
C ARG A 321 1.36 -8.01 -11.58
N SER A 322 1.18 -9.24 -11.11
CA SER A 322 1.73 -9.72 -9.85
C SER A 322 3.27 -9.73 -9.87
N ALA A 323 3.89 -10.21 -10.97
CA ALA A 323 5.34 -10.16 -11.16
C ALA A 323 5.87 -8.72 -11.25
N ALA A 324 5.23 -7.85 -12.05
CA ALA A 324 5.62 -6.45 -12.19
C ALA A 324 5.59 -5.69 -10.86
N ARG A 325 4.68 -6.03 -9.93
CA ARG A 325 4.66 -5.42 -8.59
C ARG A 325 5.87 -5.77 -7.73
N ILE A 326 6.45 -6.95 -7.92
CA ILE A 326 7.67 -7.41 -7.25
C ILE A 326 8.91 -6.75 -7.85
N PHE A 327 8.95 -6.63 -9.18
CA PHE A 327 10.14 -6.15 -9.90
C PHE A 327 10.17 -4.65 -10.17
N ARG A 328 9.05 -3.92 -10.00
CA ARG A 328 9.03 -2.46 -10.19
C ARG A 328 10.02 -1.76 -9.26
N GLY A 329 10.86 -0.90 -9.81
CA GLY A 329 11.96 -0.27 -9.08
C GLY A 329 13.19 -1.15 -8.85
N GLY A 330 13.10 -2.43 -9.14
CA GLY A 330 14.17 -3.41 -8.96
C GLY A 330 14.86 -3.82 -10.27
N ASP A 331 15.39 -5.03 -10.30
CA ASP A 331 15.99 -5.66 -11.48
C ASP A 331 15.18 -6.91 -11.83
N VAL A 332 14.68 -6.96 -13.06
CA VAL A 332 13.90 -8.08 -13.60
C VAL A 332 14.68 -9.41 -13.59
N ARG A 333 16.00 -9.39 -13.41
CA ARG A 333 16.85 -10.60 -13.28
C ARG A 333 16.92 -11.17 -11.86
N GLY A 334 16.16 -10.64 -10.91
CA GLY A 334 16.12 -11.13 -9.53
C GLY A 334 17.00 -10.33 -8.56
N ARG A 335 16.92 -10.69 -7.27
CA ARG A 335 17.65 -10.14 -6.10
C ARG A 335 17.35 -8.68 -5.75
N VAL A 336 17.09 -7.82 -6.73
CA VAL A 336 16.66 -6.45 -6.50
C VAL A 336 15.15 -6.35 -6.66
N CYS A 337 14.41 -6.28 -5.56
CA CYS A 337 12.95 -6.41 -5.54
C CYS A 337 12.28 -5.38 -4.64
N PHE A 338 11.02 -5.06 -4.94
CA PHE A 338 10.16 -4.23 -4.12
C PHE A 338 9.34 -5.09 -3.17
N THR A 339 9.60 -4.95 -1.88
CA THR A 339 9.06 -5.83 -0.84
C THR A 339 7.68 -5.41 -0.30
N LYS A 340 7.05 -4.36 -0.86
CA LYS A 340 5.77 -3.81 -0.38
C LYS A 340 4.66 -4.85 -0.28
N ASP A 341 4.58 -5.82 -1.21
CA ASP A 341 3.50 -6.81 -1.18
C ASP A 341 3.57 -7.75 0.06
N GLY A 342 4.71 -7.84 0.74
CA GLY A 342 4.82 -8.52 2.04
C GLY A 342 4.01 -7.84 3.15
N ALA A 343 3.79 -6.52 3.05
CA ALA A 343 3.14 -5.72 4.08
C ALA A 343 1.65 -6.06 4.27
N TYR A 344 0.97 -6.61 3.26
CA TYR A 344 -0.45 -6.96 3.33
C TYR A 344 -0.69 -8.12 4.29
N LEU A 345 -0.07 -9.27 4.04
CA LEU A 345 -0.27 -10.46 4.86
C LEU A 345 0.31 -10.28 6.26
N GLU A 346 1.52 -9.69 6.36
CA GLU A 346 2.11 -9.39 7.65
C GLU A 346 1.24 -8.41 8.46
N GLY A 347 0.71 -7.36 7.80
CA GLY A 347 -0.22 -6.42 8.40
C GLY A 347 -1.50 -7.08 8.91
N LEU A 348 -2.12 -7.95 8.10
CA LEU A 348 -3.32 -8.69 8.49
C LEU A 348 -3.09 -9.52 9.75
N LEU A 349 -1.96 -10.24 9.82
CA LEU A 349 -1.61 -11.05 10.98
C LEU A 349 -1.43 -10.20 12.23
N LEU A 350 -0.73 -9.05 12.12
CA LEU A 350 -0.50 -8.14 13.24
C LEU A 350 -1.80 -7.48 13.74
N VAL A 351 -2.65 -6.99 12.83
CA VAL A 351 -3.95 -6.39 13.18
C VAL A 351 -4.84 -7.43 13.86
N THR A 352 -4.93 -8.64 13.30
CA THR A 352 -5.70 -9.73 13.88
C THR A 352 -5.19 -10.11 15.27
N ALA A 353 -3.86 -10.21 15.44
CA ALA A 353 -3.25 -10.50 16.74
C ALA A 353 -3.53 -9.40 17.77
N PHE A 354 -3.43 -8.12 17.37
CA PHE A 354 -3.76 -6.98 18.22
C PHE A 354 -5.22 -7.02 18.69
N ILE A 355 -6.17 -7.19 17.76
CA ILE A 355 -7.61 -7.25 18.10
C ILE A 355 -7.89 -8.43 19.03
N LYS A 356 -7.39 -9.64 18.69
CA LYS A 356 -7.56 -10.82 19.54
C LYS A 356 -7.01 -10.60 20.95
N ARG A 357 -5.82 -9.98 21.07
CA ARG A 357 -5.20 -9.71 22.36
C ARG A 357 -6.00 -8.68 23.16
N ALA A 358 -6.42 -7.58 22.53
CA ALA A 358 -7.23 -6.56 23.17
C ALA A 358 -8.54 -7.13 23.72
N LEU A 359 -9.23 -7.97 22.95
CA LEU A 359 -10.45 -8.66 23.39
C LEU A 359 -10.16 -9.62 24.55
N HIS A 360 -9.13 -10.47 24.43
CA HIS A 360 -8.75 -11.43 25.46
C HIS A 360 -8.36 -10.76 26.78
N GLU A 361 -7.72 -9.59 26.73
CA GLU A 361 -7.35 -8.81 27.92
C GLU A 361 -8.46 -7.86 28.42
N ASN A 362 -9.66 -7.89 27.81
CA ASN A 362 -10.75 -6.94 28.10
C ASN A 362 -10.35 -5.46 27.93
N ARG A 363 -9.39 -5.19 27.04
CA ARG A 363 -8.91 -3.85 26.69
C ARG A 363 -9.69 -3.25 25.52
N GLY A 364 -11.02 -3.29 25.61
CA GLY A 364 -11.90 -2.72 24.60
C GLY A 364 -11.71 -1.21 24.41
N ASP A 365 -11.17 -0.52 25.43
CA ASP A 365 -10.73 0.88 25.34
C ASP A 365 -9.71 1.12 24.24
N THR A 366 -8.85 0.13 23.95
CA THR A 366 -7.82 0.23 22.89
C THR A 366 -8.36 -0.01 21.48
N LEU A 367 -9.60 -0.51 21.36
CA LEU A 367 -10.29 -0.73 20.09
C LEU A 367 -11.25 0.41 19.75
N ARG A 368 -11.59 1.28 20.72
CA ARG A 368 -12.46 2.42 20.48
C ARG A 368 -11.68 3.48 19.71
N LEU A 369 -12.20 3.82 18.53
CA LEU A 369 -11.87 5.07 17.84
C LEU A 369 -12.88 6.10 18.36
N THR A 370 -12.54 6.80 19.44
CA THR A 370 -13.36 7.90 19.99
C THR A 370 -13.21 9.17 19.18
#